data_AF-A0A1F5BYU7-F1
#
_entry.id   AF-A0A1F5BYU7-F1
#
_cell.length_a   1.000
_cell.length_b   1.000
_cell.length_c   1.000
_cell.angle_alpha   90.00
_cell.angle_beta   90.00
_cell.angle_gamma   90.00
#
_symmetry.space_group_name_H-M   'P 1'
#
loop_
_entity.id
_entity.type
_entity.pdbx_description
1 polymer ?
#
loop_
_entity_poly.entity_id
_entity_poly.type
_entity_poly.pdbx_seq_one_letter_code
_entity_poly.pdbx_strand_id
1 'polypeptide(L)'
;MPVFLKKKEKETTGSFLRRFTRRVQQSHVLVEARKKRYHRAEPTKRQKKLSALYRIQKTKEMERQRKLGLLKEEEKPYKKYR
;
A
#
# COMPACT_ATOMS: atom_id res chain seq x y z
N MET A 1 12.34 4.79 -5.56
CA MET A 1 13.14 5.73 -4.74
C MET A 1 14.40 5.01 -4.27
N PRO A 2 15.60 5.54 -4.53
CA PRO A 2 16.81 5.00 -3.91
C PRO A 2 16.78 5.27 -2.40
N VAL A 3 17.11 4.25 -1.60
CA VAL A 3 17.29 4.37 -0.15
C VAL A 3 18.76 4.57 0.12
N PHE A 4 19.16 5.82 0.39
CA PHE A 4 20.55 6.16 0.68
C PHE A 4 20.67 6.69 2.11
N LEU A 5 21.54 6.07 2.90
CA LEU A 5 21.81 6.42 4.30
C LEU A 5 23.30 6.25 4.58
N LYS A 6 23.93 7.31 5.10
CA LYS A 6 25.27 7.25 5.67
C LYS A 6 25.19 7.08 7.19
N LYS A 7 26.15 6.34 7.75
CA LYS A 7 26.33 6.22 9.20
C LYS A 7 26.74 7.58 9.75
N LYS A 8 26.11 7.99 10.86
CA LYS A 8 26.50 9.23 11.55
C LYS A 8 27.66 8.98 12.50
N GLU A 9 28.44 10.01 12.80
CA GLU A 9 29.45 9.94 13.83
C GLU A 9 28.81 9.64 15.19
N LYS A 10 29.44 8.76 15.98
CA LYS A 10 28.95 8.24 17.28
C LYS A 10 27.63 7.45 17.22
N GLU A 11 27.19 6.99 16.05
CA GLU A 11 26.01 6.13 15.92
C GLU A 11 26.34 4.65 16.17
N THR A 12 25.55 3.99 17.03
CA THR A 12 25.62 2.53 17.20
C THR A 12 25.08 1.81 15.97
N THR A 13 25.65 0.65 15.65
CA THR A 13 25.26 -0.15 14.49
C THR A 13 23.75 -0.49 14.50
N GLY A 14 23.18 -0.77 15.67
CA GLY A 14 21.75 -1.04 15.82
C GLY A 14 20.84 0.14 15.46
N SER A 15 21.20 1.36 15.89
CA SER A 15 20.44 2.57 15.56
C SER A 15 20.45 2.86 14.05
N PHE A 16 21.60 2.64 13.42
CA PHE A 16 21.75 2.76 11.97
C PHE A 16 20.84 1.77 11.21
N LEU A 17 20.83 0.49 11.61
CA LEU A 17 19.96 -0.54 11.02
C LEU A 17 18.47 -0.21 11.19
N ARG A 18 18.06 0.32 12.35
CA ARG A 18 16.67 0.75 12.58
C ARG A 18 16.26 1.89 11.64
N ARG A 19 17.14 2.87 11.41
CA ARG A 19 16.88 3.94 10.44
C ARG A 19 16.78 3.39 9.02
N PHE A 20 17.67 2.47 8.67
CA PHE A 20 17.66 1.82 7.37
C PHE A 20 16.36 1.07 7.12
N THR A 21 15.97 0.18 8.03
CA THR A 21 14.72 -0.59 7.94
C THR A 21 13.50 0.31 7.84
N ARG A 22 13.41 1.37 8.65
CA ARG A 22 12.30 2.34 8.57
C ARG A 22 12.26 3.06 7.22
N ARG A 23 13.42 3.46 6.68
CA ARG A 23 13.50 4.12 5.37
C ARG A 23 13.12 3.18 4.23
N VAL A 24 13.52 1.91 4.30
CA VAL A 24 13.11 0.87 3.34
C VAL A 24 11.60 0.66 3.39
N GLN A 25 11.01 0.52 4.58
CA GLN A 25 9.56 0.36 4.74
C GLN A 25 8.79 1.56 4.17
N GLN A 26 9.20 2.78 4.48
CA GLN A 26 8.58 4.00 3.96
C GLN A 26 8.73 4.15 2.44
N SER A 27 9.85 3.68 1.89
CA SER A 27 10.13 3.82 0.45
C SER A 27 9.28 2.93 -0.46
N HIS A 28 8.58 1.92 0.10
CA HIS A 28 7.79 0.93 -0.65
C HIS A 28 8.56 0.17 -1.74
N VAL A 29 9.90 0.25 -1.77
CA VAL A 29 10.74 -0.33 -2.82
C VAL A 29 10.55 -1.85 -2.95
N LEU A 30 10.41 -2.55 -1.82
CA LEU A 30 10.19 -3.99 -1.81
C LEU A 30 8.79 -4.38 -2.31
N VAL A 31 7.78 -3.55 -2.01
CA VAL A 31 6.40 -3.78 -2.47
C VAL A 31 6.33 -3.61 -3.98
N GLU A 32 6.93 -2.54 -4.51
CA GLU A 32 7.02 -2.29 -5.95
C GLU A 32 7.82 -3.38 -6.68
N ALA A 33 8.95 -3.82 -6.11
CA ALA A 33 9.76 -4.90 -6.67
C ALA A 33 8.96 -6.21 -6.75
N ARG A 34 8.26 -6.59 -5.67
CA ARG A 34 7.39 -7.79 -5.65
C ARG A 34 6.25 -7.69 -6.65
N LYS A 35 5.65 -6.51 -6.80
CA LYS A 35 4.56 -6.26 -7.75
C LYS A 35 5.01 -6.37 -9.20
N LYS A 36 6.22 -5.89 -9.52
CA LYS A 36 6.82 -5.90 -10.85
C LYS A 36 7.58 -7.19 -11.19
N ARG A 37 7.70 -8.14 -10.24
CA ARG A 37 8.44 -9.39 -10.41
C ARG A 37 8.01 -10.20 -11.64
N TYR A 38 6.72 -10.15 -11.98
CA TYR A 38 6.17 -10.84 -13.14
C TYR A 38 5.46 -9.87 -14.07
N HIS A 39 5.50 -10.18 -15.36
CA HIS A 39 4.72 -9.46 -16.37
C HIS A 39 3.23 -9.58 -16.05
N ARG A 40 2.51 -8.45 -16.15
CA ARG A 40 1.05 -8.40 -16.05
C ARG A 40 0.53 -7.77 -17.34
N ALA A 41 -0.27 -8.52 -18.08
CA ALA A 41 -0.96 -7.98 -19.25
C ALA A 41 -1.87 -6.82 -18.87
N GLU A 42 -2.07 -5.90 -19.80
CA GLU A 42 -3.00 -4.80 -19.60
C GLU A 42 -4.45 -5.34 -19.45
N PRO A 43 -5.24 -4.78 -18.52
CA PRO A 43 -6.60 -5.25 -18.33
C PRO A 43 -7.49 -4.88 -19.53
N THR A 44 -8.31 -5.83 -19.96
CA THR A 44 -9.30 -5.63 -21.03
C THR A 44 -10.37 -4.60 -20.63
N LYS A 45 -11.11 -4.06 -21.61
CA LYS A 45 -12.23 -3.12 -21.35
C LYS A 45 -13.25 -3.69 -20.35
N ARG A 46 -13.59 -4.99 -20.48
CA ARG A 46 -14.50 -5.69 -19.55
C ARG A 46 -13.93 -5.75 -18.13
N GLN A 47 -12.65 -6.12 -17.97
CA GLN A 47 -12.00 -6.17 -16.65
C GLN A 47 -11.92 -4.80 -15.99
N LYS A 48 -11.62 -3.74 -16.76
CA LYS A 48 -11.66 -2.35 -16.28
C LYS A 48 -13.06 -1.98 -15.76
N LYS A 49 -14.12 -2.28 -16.53
CA LYS A 49 -15.52 -2.02 -16.14
C LYS A 49 -15.90 -2.76 -14.86
N LEU A 50 -15.61 -4.06 -14.77
CA LEU A 50 -15.93 -4.87 -13.58
C LEU A 50 -15.19 -4.35 -12.34
N SER A 51 -13.92 -3.98 -12.47
CA SER A 51 -13.17 -3.38 -11.35
C SER A 51 -13.75 -2.04 -10.90
N ALA A 52 -14.28 -1.23 -11.82
CA ALA A 52 -14.91 0.04 -11.48
C ALA A 52 -16.25 -0.17 -10.77
N LEU A 53 -17.10 -1.07 -11.27
CA LEU A 53 -18.39 -1.42 -10.64
C LEU A 53 -18.19 -1.97 -9.22
N TYR A 54 -17.22 -2.86 -9.04
CA TYR A 54 -16.88 -3.40 -7.73
C TYR A 54 -16.45 -2.30 -6.74
N ARG A 55 -15.64 -1.33 -7.19
CA ARG A 55 -15.23 -0.18 -6.35
C ARG A 55 -16.45 0.64 -5.92
N ILE A 56 -17.34 0.96 -6.85
CA ILE A 56 -18.55 1.73 -6.55
C ILE A 56 -19.43 1.01 -5.52
N GLN A 57 -19.65 -0.30 -5.71
CA GLN A 57 -20.44 -1.11 -4.78
C GLN A 57 -19.81 -1.15 -3.38
N LYS A 58 -18.50 -1.42 -3.28
CA LYS A 58 -17.82 -1.46 -1.99
C LYS A 58 -17.77 -0.11 -1.27
N THR A 59 -17.60 0.99 -2.00
CA THR A 59 -17.68 2.32 -1.39
C THR A 59 -19.06 2.55 -0.77
N LYS A 60 -20.15 2.22 -1.49
CA LYS A 60 -21.52 2.34 -0.97
C LYS A 60 -21.78 1.45 0.25
N GLU A 61 -21.30 0.21 0.22
CA GLU A 61 -21.41 -0.71 1.36
C GLU A 61 -20.71 -0.15 2.60
N MET A 62 -19.47 0.34 2.45
CA MET A 62 -18.73 0.93 3.56
C MET A 62 -19.36 2.22 4.08
N GLU A 63 -19.86 3.09 3.20
CA GLU A 63 -20.59 4.29 3.62
C GLU A 63 -21.84 3.94 4.44
N ARG A 64 -22.58 2.91 4.03
CA ARG A 64 -23.75 2.41 4.78
C ARG A 64 -23.33 1.86 6.14
N GLN A 65 -22.31 1.01 6.19
CA GLN A 65 -21.81 0.44 7.45
C GLN A 65 -21.26 1.52 8.39
N ARG A 66 -20.61 2.56 7.85
CA ARG A 66 -20.13 3.71 8.62
C ARG A 66 -21.28 4.49 9.24
N LYS A 67 -22.35 4.73 8.47
CA LYS A 67 -23.59 5.36 8.97
C LYS A 67 -24.28 4.54 10.06
N LEU A 68 -24.18 3.22 9.99
CA LEU A 68 -24.74 2.29 10.98
C LEU A 68 -23.84 2.12 12.23
N GLY A 69 -22.67 2.76 12.29
CA GLY A 69 -21.74 2.62 13.42
C GLY A 69 -21.07 1.24 13.53
N LEU A 70 -21.16 0.41 12.49
CA LEU A 70 -20.64 -0.97 12.46
C LEU A 70 -19.15 -1.05 12.08
N LEU A 71 -18.57 0.05 11.59
CA LEU A 71 -17.14 0.14 11.24
C LEU A 71 -16.38 0.89 12.33
N LYS A 72 -15.25 0.34 12.78
CA LYS A 72 -14.28 1.09 13.58
C LYS A 72 -13.61 2.14 12.67
N GLU A 73 -13.39 3.35 13.16
CA GLU A 73 -12.82 4.48 12.37
C GLU A 73 -11.49 4.16 11.66
N GLU A 74 -10.79 3.12 12.08
CA GLU A 74 -9.51 2.67 11.53
C GLU A 74 -9.62 1.77 10.29
N GLU A 75 -10.82 1.35 9.90
CA GLU A 75 -11.02 0.51 8.72
C GLU A 75 -10.84 1.32 7.43
N LYS A 76 -9.60 1.32 6.93
CA LYS A 76 -9.23 2.00 5.69
C LYS A 76 -10.13 1.52 4.55
N PRO A 77 -10.74 2.43 3.77
CA PRO A 77 -11.56 2.05 2.64
C PRO A 77 -10.76 1.14 1.70
N TYR A 78 -11.34 -0.01 1.39
CA TYR A 78 -10.77 -1.12 0.61
C TYR A 78 -9.63 -0.69 -0.35
N LYS A 79 -8.37 -0.87 0.10
CA LYS A 79 -7.21 -0.81 -0.80
C LYS A 79 -7.03 -2.17 -1.45
N LYS A 80 -7.71 -2.42 -2.58
CA LYS A 80 -7.17 -3.37 -3.55
C LYS A 80 -5.90 -2.74 -4.08
N TYR A 81 -4.76 -3.10 -3.52
CA TYR A 81 -3.49 -2.80 -4.15
C TYR A 81 -3.59 -3.32 -5.60
N ARG A 82 -3.62 -2.39 -6.53
CA ARG A 82 -3.39 -2.64 -7.96
C ARG A 82 -1.98 -3.19 -8.12
#